data_AF-A0A1C0TTG0-F1
#
_entry.id   AF-A0A1C0TTG0-F1
#
_cell.length_a   1.000
_cell.length_b   1.000
_cell.length_c   1.000
_cell.angle_alpha   90.00
_cell.angle_beta   90.00
_cell.angle_gamma   90.00
#
_symmetry.space_group_name_H-M   'P 1'
#
loop_
_entity.id
_entity.type
_entity.pdbx_description
1 polymer ?
#
loop_
_entity_poly.entity_id
_entity_poly.type
_entity_poly.pdbx_seq_one_letter_code
_entity_poly.pdbx_strand_id
1 'polypeptide(L)'
;MGCSSYQPLDGYPHNGASGYSEKVLTENKFLVRVDGSNNESYDSLRVKLMRRAAELCAGSFELSDYTMKQGFVIHAKRVHWPYVTANLKCTNPPVDKSVLISGGV
;
A
#
# COMPACT_ATOMS: atom_id res chain seq x y z
N MET A 1 -0.47 -24.55 12.83
CA MET A 1 -1.60 -23.65 12.52
C MET A 1 -1.17 -22.24 12.87
N GLY A 2 -0.46 -21.57 11.97
CA GLY A 2 0.17 -20.28 12.21
C GLY A 2 -0.27 -19.27 11.16
N CYS A 3 -1.53 -18.84 11.22
CA CYS A 3 -1.96 -17.66 10.48
C CYS A 3 -1.51 -16.46 11.30
N SER A 4 -0.46 -15.77 10.85
CA SER A 4 -0.11 -14.45 11.36
C SER A 4 -1.33 -13.54 11.13
N SER A 5 -2.06 -13.27 12.20
CA SER A 5 -3.19 -12.36 12.21
C SER A 5 -2.65 -10.95 11.99
N TYR A 6 -2.47 -10.57 10.72
CA TYR A 6 -2.18 -9.20 10.34
C TYR A 6 -3.39 -8.35 10.73
N GLN A 7 -3.29 -7.67 11.87
CA GLN A 7 -4.25 -6.64 12.22
C GLN A 7 -3.99 -5.45 11.30
N PRO A 8 -5.02 -4.90 10.61
CA PRO A 8 -4.87 -3.63 9.95
C PRO A 8 -4.42 -2.62 11.01
N LEU A 9 -3.32 -1.92 10.74
CA LEU A 9 -2.83 -0.87 11.62
C LEU A 9 -3.96 0.16 11.75
N ASP A 10 -4.65 0.14 12.89
CA ASP A 10 -5.72 1.05 13.24
C ASP A 10 -5.15 2.47 13.16
N GLY A 11 -5.48 3.15 12.07
CA GLY A 11 -4.91 4.42 11.68
C GLY A 11 -5.50 5.57 12.49
N TYR A 12 -5.17 5.64 13.78
CA TYR A 12 -5.27 6.88 14.56
C TYR A 12 -3.88 7.27 15.07
N PRO A 13 -3.45 8.54 14.84
CA PRO A 13 -2.05 8.90 14.95
C PRO A 13 -1.68 9.15 16.41
N HIS A 14 -1.12 8.15 17.08
CA HIS A 14 -0.52 8.37 18.40
C HIS A 14 0.96 8.79 18.33
N ASN A 15 1.59 8.67 17.16
CA ASN A 15 2.91 9.22 16.83
C ASN A 15 2.97 9.48 15.32
N GLY A 16 3.57 10.59 14.90
CA GLY A 16 3.41 11.19 13.56
C GLY A 16 3.52 10.24 12.36
N ALA A 17 2.45 10.23 11.55
CA ALA A 17 2.43 10.01 10.11
C ALA A 17 3.20 8.81 9.51
N SER A 18 3.39 7.71 10.23
CA SER A 18 3.91 6.46 9.62
C SER A 18 2.74 5.53 9.30
N GLY A 19 2.57 5.13 8.05
CA GLY A 19 1.49 4.21 7.66
C GLY A 19 1.21 4.15 6.17
N TYR A 20 0.11 3.50 5.82
CA TYR A 20 -0.46 3.50 4.48
C TYR A 20 -1.90 4.03 4.54
N SER A 21 -2.32 4.72 3.50
CA SER A 21 -3.72 5.09 3.30
C SER A 21 -4.14 4.72 1.88
N GLU A 22 -5.38 4.27 1.75
CA GLU A 22 -5.94 3.85 0.47
C GLU A 22 -7.29 4.53 0.25
N LYS A 23 -7.52 4.95 -0.98
CA LYS A 23 -8.80 5.50 -1.43
C LYS A 23 -9.26 4.72 -2.64
N VAL A 24 -10.41 4.05 -2.50
CA VAL A 24 -11.05 3.36 -3.63
C VAL A 24 -11.55 4.41 -4.62
N LEU A 25 -11.04 4.36 -5.84
CA LEU A 25 -11.52 5.21 -6.95
C LEU A 25 -12.62 4.48 -7.74
N THR A 26 -12.46 3.17 -7.94
CA THR A 26 -13.40 2.28 -8.67
C THR A 26 -13.16 0.83 -8.22
N GLU A 27 -14.02 -0.13 -8.58
CA GLU A 27 -13.92 -1.55 -8.18
C GLU A 27 -12.52 -2.16 -8.36
N ASN A 28 -11.76 -1.76 -9.38
CA ASN A 28 -10.41 -2.25 -9.64
C ASN A 28 -9.32 -1.17 -9.59
N LYS A 29 -9.62 0.01 -9.01
CA LYS A 29 -8.68 1.14 -8.95
C LYS A 29 -8.61 1.75 -7.55
N PHE A 30 -7.39 1.88 -7.05
CA PHE A 30 -7.10 2.42 -5.73
C PHE A 30 -6.03 3.52 -5.83
N LEU A 31 -6.21 4.61 -5.11
CA LEU A 31 -5.14 5.55 -4.84
C LEU A 31 -4.47 5.09 -3.53
N VAL A 32 -3.21 4.64 -3.63
CA VAL A 32 -2.43 4.18 -2.49
C VAL A 32 -1.41 5.24 -2.13
N ARG A 33 -1.34 5.60 -0.86
CA ARG A 33 -0.34 6.49 -0.29
C ARG A 33 0.41 5.75 0.80
N VAL A 34 1.73 5.87 0.78
CA VAL A 34 2.62 5.36 1.84
C VAL A 34 3.38 6.54 2.42
N ASP A 35 3.20 6.74 3.71
CA ASP A 35 3.89 7.77 4.48
C ASP A 35 5.10 7.15 5.19
N GLY A 36 6.26 7.76 4.95
CA GLY A 36 7.53 7.40 5.55
C GLY A 36 7.78 8.05 6.90
N SER A 37 8.89 7.68 7.52
CA SER A 37 9.43 8.40 8.69
C SER A 37 10.50 9.41 8.26
N ASN A 38 10.90 10.31 9.18
CA ASN A 38 11.75 11.49 8.93
C ASN A 38 12.96 11.28 8.00
N ASN A 39 13.63 10.12 8.07
CA ASN A 39 14.85 9.82 7.29
C ASN A 39 14.68 8.66 6.30
N GLU A 40 13.45 8.27 5.99
CA GLU A 40 13.21 7.15 5.09
C GLU A 40 13.43 7.54 3.62
N SER A 41 14.17 6.71 2.87
CA SER A 41 14.43 6.96 1.45
C SER A 41 13.19 6.68 0.59
N TYR A 42 13.04 7.40 -0.52
CA TYR A 42 11.95 7.15 -1.48
C TYR A 42 12.00 5.75 -2.09
N ASP A 43 13.18 5.14 -2.20
CA ASP A 43 13.31 3.74 -2.61
C ASP A 43 12.68 2.78 -1.60
N SER A 44 12.89 3.00 -0.30
CA SER A 44 12.24 2.22 0.75
C SER A 44 10.71 2.38 0.69
N LEU A 45 10.24 3.62 0.50
CA LEU A 45 8.81 3.90 0.34
C LEU A 45 8.21 3.25 -0.90
N ARG A 46 8.96 3.19 -2.00
CA ARG A 46 8.56 2.49 -3.23
C ARG A 46 8.40 1.00 -2.99
N VAL A 47 9.32 0.37 -2.26
CA VAL A 47 9.21 -1.05 -1.89
C VAL A 47 7.98 -1.30 -1.01
N LYS A 48 7.72 -0.44 -0.02
CA LYS A 48 6.52 -0.51 0.83
C LYS A 48 5.24 -0.35 0.01
N LEU A 49 5.23 0.57 -0.95
CA LEU A 49 4.08 0.77 -1.85
C LEU A 49 3.84 -0.45 -2.75
N MET A 50 4.89 -1.07 -3.29
CA MET A 50 4.78 -2.32 -4.06
C MET A 50 4.22 -3.46 -3.22
N ARG A 51 4.68 -3.59 -1.97
CA ARG A 51 4.17 -4.58 -1.03
C ARG A 51 2.68 -4.37 -0.75
N ARG A 52 2.27 -3.13 -0.48
CA ARG A 52 0.86 -2.80 -0.25
C ARG A 52 0.00 -3.04 -1.50
N ALA A 53 0.52 -2.74 -2.67
CA ALA A 53 -0.14 -3.03 -3.95
C ALA A 53 -0.40 -4.53 -4.16
N ALA A 54 0.58 -5.38 -3.82
CA ALA A 54 0.44 -6.83 -3.88
C ALA A 54 -0.54 -7.39 -2.84
N GLU A 55 -0.67 -6.75 -1.68
CA GLU A 55 -1.67 -7.11 -0.68
C GLU A 55 -3.10 -6.77 -1.14
N LEU A 56 -3.26 -5.63 -1.84
CA LEU A 56 -4.57 -5.18 -2.35
C LEU A 56 -5.01 -5.93 -3.60
N CYS A 57 -4.08 -6.25 -4.50
CA CYS A 57 -4.33 -7.02 -5.70
C CYS A 57 -3.65 -8.39 -5.58
N ALA A 58 -4.41 -9.43 -5.22
CA ALA A 58 -3.89 -10.80 -5.08
C ALA A 58 -3.42 -11.45 -6.41
N GLY A 59 -3.61 -10.77 -7.54
CA GLY A 59 -3.13 -11.15 -8.87
C GLY A 59 -2.06 -10.18 -9.39
N SER A 60 -2.17 -9.81 -10.67
CA SER A 60 -1.31 -8.78 -11.25
C SER A 60 -1.88 -7.38 -11.04
N PHE A 61 -1.00 -6.40 -10.93
CA PHE A 61 -1.36 -5.01 -10.77
C PHE A 61 -0.47 -4.10 -11.61
N GLU A 62 -1.03 -2.95 -11.99
CA GLU A 62 -0.31 -1.86 -12.64
C GLU A 62 -0.29 -0.65 -11.70
N LEU A 63 0.89 -0.04 -11.59
CA LEU A 63 1.06 1.23 -10.90
C LEU A 63 1.23 2.35 -11.93
N SER A 64 0.45 3.41 -11.77
CA SER A 64 0.47 4.61 -12.59
C SER A 64 0.50 5.85 -11.70
N ASP A 65 0.86 7.00 -12.27
CA ASP A 65 0.89 8.30 -11.58
C ASP A 65 1.65 8.28 -10.25
N TYR A 66 2.81 7.61 -10.25
CA TYR A 66 3.69 7.56 -9.09
C TYR A 66 4.25 8.96 -8.79
N THR A 67 3.98 9.48 -7.60
CA THR A 67 4.52 10.77 -7.14
C THR A 67 5.26 10.63 -5.83
N MET A 68 6.40 11.33 -5.74
CA MET A 68 7.19 11.48 -4.52
C MET A 68 6.98 12.89 -3.98
N LYS A 69 6.58 13.01 -2.72
CA LYS A 69 6.30 14.30 -2.09
C LYS A 69 6.83 14.33 -0.65
N GLN A 70 6.86 15.52 -0.07
CA GLN A 70 7.12 15.72 1.36
C GLN A 70 5.85 16.28 2.02
N GLY A 71 5.46 15.67 3.13
CA GLY A 71 4.39 16.13 4.00
C GLY A 71 4.93 17.11 5.04
N PHE A 72 4.05 17.95 5.58
CA PHE A 72 4.33 18.83 6.70
C PHE A 72 3.16 18.83 7.68
N VAL A 73 3.43 18.68 8.98
CA VAL A 73 2.40 18.87 10.02
C VAL A 73 2.41 20.35 10.36
N ILE A 74 1.36 21.09 9.98
CA ILE A 74 1.25 22.53 10.27
C ILE A 74 1.28 22.79 11.79
N HIS A 75 0.72 21.87 12.58
CA HIS A 75 0.66 21.98 14.04
C HIS A 75 1.99 21.69 14.75
N ALA A 76 2.83 20.82 14.18
CA ALA A 76 4.16 20.49 14.67
C ALA A 76 5.19 20.97 13.64
N LYS A 77 5.48 22.29 13.68
CA LYS A 77 6.29 23.13 12.76
C LYS A 77 7.60 22.57 12.15
N ARG A 78 8.00 21.31 12.37
CA ARG A 78 9.30 20.75 11.95
C ARG A 78 9.28 19.29 11.48
N VAL A 79 8.15 18.60 11.49
CA VAL A 79 8.13 17.20 11.04
C VAL A 79 7.87 17.17 9.53
N HIS A 80 8.95 17.04 8.77
CA HIS A 80 8.90 16.69 7.35
C HIS A 80 8.95 15.17 7.25
N TRP A 81 7.96 14.56 6.61
CA TRP A 81 8.04 13.14 6.28
C TRP A 81 7.87 12.95 4.77
N PRO A 82 8.71 12.13 4.14
CA PRO A 82 8.54 11.76 2.76
C PRO A 82 7.30 10.87 2.63
N TYR A 83 6.51 11.06 1.58
CA TYR A 83 5.44 10.13 1.22
C TYR A 83 5.43 9.89 -0.28
N VAL A 84 4.93 8.73 -0.66
CA VAL A 84 4.73 8.35 -2.06
C VAL A 84 3.27 8.04 -2.30
N THR A 85 2.77 8.40 -3.48
CA THR A 85 1.41 8.04 -3.91
C THR A 85 1.45 7.39 -5.27
N ALA A 86 0.55 6.45 -5.53
CA ALA A 86 0.37 5.90 -6.85
C ALA A 86 -1.08 5.44 -7.07
N ASN A 87 -1.50 5.47 -8.32
CA ASN A 87 -2.73 4.87 -8.79
C ASN A 87 -2.46 3.39 -9.08
N LEU A 88 -3.07 2.53 -8.27
CA LEU A 88 -3.07 1.08 -8.40
C LEU A 88 -4.28 0.63 -9.22
N LYS A 89 -4.04 -0.17 -10.25
CA LYS A 89 -5.08 -0.85 -11.03
C LYS A 89 -4.85 -2.35 -10.94
N CYS A 90 -5.79 -3.10 -10.38
CA CYS A 90 -5.73 -4.56 -10.42
C CYS A 90 -6.11 -5.02 -11.84
N THR A 91 -5.24 -5.80 -12.50
CA THR A 91 -5.45 -6.23 -13.89
C THR A 91 -5.95 -7.66 -14.01
N ASN A 92 -5.60 -8.53 -13.06
CA ASN A 92 -6.15 -9.89 -13.00
C ASN A 92 -6.68 -10.19 -11.60
N PRO A 93 -7.88 -10.81 -11.48
CA PRO A 93 -8.30 -11.40 -10.22
C PRO A 93 -7.30 -12.49 -9.79
N PRO A 94 -7.20 -12.78 -8.48
CA PRO A 94 -6.37 -13.88 -8.01
C PRO A 94 -6.70 -15.15 -8.80
N VAL A 95 -5.68 -15.80 -9.37
CA VAL A 95 -5.85 -17.12 -9.95
C VAL A 95 -6.29 -18.02 -8.81
N ASP A 96 -7.56 -18.41 -8.82
CA ASP A 96 -8.13 -19.31 -7.84
C ASP A 96 -7.42 -20.67 -7.98
N LYS A 97 -6.40 -20.88 -7.16
CA LYS A 97 -5.63 -22.14 -7.15
C LYS A 97 -6.47 -23.33 -6.68
N SER A 98 -7.70 -23.13 -6.20
CA SER A 98 -8.65 -24.22 -5.90
C SER A 98 -9.12 -24.93 -7.17
N VAL A 99 -9.12 -24.25 -8.32
CA VAL A 99 -9.53 -24.84 -9.61
C VAL A 99 -8.42 -25.71 -10.22
N LEU A 100 -7.16 -25.49 -9.83
CA LEU A 100 -6.01 -26.31 -10.28
C LEU A 100 -5.96 -27.68 -9.58
N ILE A 101 -6.79 -27.94 -8.57
CA ILE A 101 -6.95 -29.24 -7.91
C ILE A 101 -8.35 -29.81 -8.21
N SER A 102 -8.71 -29.88 -9.49
CA SER A 102 -9.90 -30.65 -9.93
C SER A 102 -9.67 -31.37 -11.26
N GLY A 103 -8.42 -31.77 -11.51
CA GLY A 103 -8.06 -32.50 -12.72
C GLY A 103 -6.72 -33.19 -12.56
N GLY A 104 -6.71 -34.37 -11.94
CA GLY A 104 -5.49 -35.15 -11.80
C GLY A 104 -5.66 -36.44 -11.01
N VAL A 105 -6.37 -37.40 -11.61
CA VAL A 105 -6.37 -38.87 -11.42
C VAL A 105 -6.71 -39.42 -10.04
#